data_AF-A0A3D3CF82-F1
#
_entry.id   AF-A0A3D3CF82-F1
#
_cell.length_a   1.000
_cell.length_b   1.000
_cell.length_c   1.000
_cell.angle_alpha   90.00
_cell.angle_beta   90.00
_cell.angle_gamma   90.00
#
_symmetry.space_group_name_H-M   'P 1'
#
loop_
_entity.id
_entity.type
_entity.pdbx_description
1 polymer ?
#
loop_
_entity_poly.entity_id
_entity_poly.type
_entity_poly.pdbx_seq_one_letter_code
_entity_poly.pdbx_strand_id
1 'polypeptide(L)'
;MSRFITFGEVMLRLTPPDHEVLFQTNRFVATFGGAEANVAVSLANYGEDVAYVTAAPKNPVGDAMIRELRSFNVDTRFIRRSGSRLGVYYT
;
A
#
# COMPACT_ATOMS: atom_id res chain seq x y z
N MET A 1 -18.21 -13.44 10.76
CA MET A 1 -16.84 -12.98 10.52
C MET A 1 -16.09 -14.09 9.83
N SER A 2 -15.85 -13.89 8.53
CA SER A 2 -14.99 -14.78 7.75
C SER A 2 -13.58 -14.21 7.78
N ARG A 3 -12.57 -15.09 7.74
CA ARG A 3 -11.17 -14.66 7.68
C ARG A 3 -10.68 -14.69 6.24
N PHE A 4 -10.16 -13.55 5.78
CA PHE A 4 -9.62 -13.37 4.44
C PHE A 4 -8.11 -13.17 4.47
N ILE A 5 -7.45 -13.67 3.43
CA ILE A 5 -6.02 -13.45 3.21
C ILE A 5 -5.86 -12.98 1.77
N THR A 6 -5.15 -11.88 1.61
CA THR A 6 -4.78 -11.33 0.31
C THR A 6 -3.26 -11.35 0.20
N PHE A 7 -2.75 -11.57 -1.00
CA PHE A 7 -1.31 -11.70 -1.27
C PHE A 7 -0.96 -11.00 -2.56
N GLY A 8 0.03 -10.13 -2.53
CA GLY A 8 0.44 -9.39 -3.72
C GLY A 8 1.54 -8.37 -3.44
N GLU A 9 1.65 -7.39 -4.33
CA GLU A 9 2.58 -6.27 -4.20
C GLU A 9 1.83 -4.95 -3.93
N VAL A 10 2.39 -4.13 -3.02
CA VAL A 10 2.01 -2.73 -2.85
C VAL A 10 3.14 -1.86 -3.37
N MET A 11 2.79 -0.90 -4.21
CA MET A 11 3.72 0.05 -4.80
C MET A 11 3.43 1.47 -4.30
N LEU A 12 4.46 2.31 -4.33
CA LEU A 12 4.32 3.74 -4.14
C LEU A 12 3.76 4.36 -5.43
N ARG A 13 2.58 4.97 -5.35
CA ARG A 13 2.00 5.77 -6.42
C ARG A 13 2.44 7.22 -6.26
N LEU A 14 3.02 7.79 -7.31
CA LEU A 14 3.38 9.20 -7.40
C LEU A 14 2.52 9.88 -8.46
N THR A 15 1.61 10.75 -8.03
CA THR A 15 0.66 11.46 -8.90
C THR A 15 0.98 12.96 -8.86
N PRO A 16 1.10 13.66 -10.01
CA PRO A 16 1.12 15.13 -10.00
C PRO A 16 -0.15 15.68 -9.30
N PRO A 17 -0.06 16.83 -8.61
CA PRO A 17 -1.24 17.48 -8.04
C PRO A 17 -2.27 17.87 -9.11
N ASP A 18 -3.52 17.96 -8.68
CA ASP A 18 -4.65 18.46 -9.47
C ASP A 18 -4.84 17.74 -10.82
N HIS A 19 -4.76 18.47 -11.93
CA HIS A 19 -4.87 17.96 -13.30
C HIS A 19 -3.56 18.12 -14.08
N GLU A 20 -2.46 18.33 -13.37
CA GLU A 20 -1.14 18.42 -14.00
C GLU A 20 -0.72 17.06 -14.55
N VAL A 21 0.03 17.09 -15.66
CA VAL A 21 0.67 15.87 -16.19
C VAL A 21 2.14 15.83 -15.81
N LEU A 22 2.77 14.67 -16.05
CA LEU A 22 4.19 14.49 -15.78
C LEU A 22 5.03 15.60 -16.43
N PHE A 23 5.99 16.11 -15.65
CA PHE A 23 6.94 17.18 -16.02
C PHE A 23 6.37 18.60 -16.12
N GLN A 24 5.09 18.82 -15.82
CA GLN A 24 4.57 20.19 -15.62
C GLN A 24 4.89 20.75 -14.23
N THR A 25 5.19 19.87 -13.28
CA THR A 25 5.55 20.19 -11.90
C THR A 25 6.64 19.28 -11.36
N ASN A 26 7.31 19.78 -10.33
CA ASN A 26 8.28 19.05 -9.52
C ASN A 26 7.66 18.48 -8.23
N ARG A 27 6.34 18.55 -8.06
CA ARG A 27 5.61 18.08 -6.88
C ARG A 27 4.85 16.80 -7.22
N PHE A 28 4.84 15.87 -6.27
CA PHE A 28 4.06 14.64 -6.35
C PHE A 28 3.33 14.40 -5.03
N VAL A 29 2.09 13.92 -5.14
CA VAL A 29 1.35 13.33 -4.04
C VAL A 29 1.69 11.85 -3.98
N ALA A 30 2.21 11.42 -2.82
CA ALA A 30 2.60 10.04 -2.57
C ALA A 30 1.48 9.28 -1.85
N THR A 31 1.00 8.20 -2.47
CA THR A 31 0.07 7.25 -1.85
C THR A 31 0.54 5.82 -2.09
N PHE A 32 -0.07 4.84 -1.45
CA PHE A 32 0.18 3.42 -1.76
C PHE A 32 -0.94 2.84 -2.61
N GLY A 33 -0.59 1.94 -3.53
CA GLY A 33 -1.54 1.25 -4.39
C GLY A 33 -1.12 -0.17 -4.68
N GLY A 34 -2.10 -1.06 -4.76
CA GLY A 34 -1.93 -2.47 -5.10
C GLY A 34 -3.30 -3.13 -5.17
N ALA A 35 -3.55 -3.97 -6.17
CA ALA A 35 -4.89 -4.51 -6.42
C ALA A 35 -5.39 -5.31 -5.19
N GLU A 36 -4.55 -6.17 -4.65
CA GLU A 36 -4.86 -7.05 -3.54
C GLU A 36 -4.90 -6.30 -2.20
N ALA A 37 -4.10 -5.24 -2.06
CA ALA A 37 -4.15 -4.36 -0.90
C ALA A 37 -5.43 -3.51 -0.87
N ASN A 38 -5.91 -3.05 -2.03
CA ASN A 38 -7.18 -2.33 -2.13
C ASN A 38 -8.37 -3.24 -1.75
N VAL A 39 -8.30 -4.52 -2.13
CA VAL A 39 -9.28 -5.54 -1.68
C VAL A 39 -9.19 -5.74 -0.17
N ALA A 40 -7.99 -5.86 0.39
CA ALA A 40 -7.79 -6.01 1.83
C ALA A 40 -8.39 -4.83 2.62
N VAL A 41 -8.11 -3.60 2.19
CA VAL A 41 -8.65 -2.38 2.82
C VAL A 41 -10.17 -2.33 2.71
N SER A 42 -10.74 -2.70 1.56
CA SER A 42 -12.19 -2.75 1.37
C SER A 42 -12.86 -3.76 2.32
N LEU A 43 -12.30 -4.96 2.43
CA LEU A 43 -12.80 -5.99 3.36
C LEU A 43 -12.71 -5.54 4.82
N ALA A 44 -11.60 -4.90 5.21
CA ALA A 44 -11.43 -4.36 6.56
C ALA A 44 -12.44 -3.25 6.86
N ASN A 45 -12.70 -2.36 5.90
CA ASN A 45 -13.72 -1.31 6.02
C ASN A 45 -15.16 -1.88 6.14
N TYR A 46 -15.41 -3.07 5.59
CA TYR A 46 -16.67 -3.80 5.78
C TYR A 46 -16.74 -4.59 7.09
N GLY A 47 -15.71 -4.52 7.92
CA GLY A 47 -15.66 -5.16 9.24
C GLY A 47 -15.27 -6.63 9.22
N GLU A 48 -14.71 -7.14 8.11
CA GLU A 48 -14.19 -8.51 8.04
C GLU A 48 -12.75 -8.61 8.60
N ASP A 49 -12.39 -9.80 9.09
CA ASP A 49 -11.01 -10.09 9.52
C ASP A 49 -10.13 -10.39 8.30
N VAL A 50 -9.18 -9.52 8.01
CA VAL A 50 -8.35 -9.62 6.80
C VAL A 50 -6.87 -9.37 7.09
N ALA A 51 -6.03 -10.25 6.54
CA ALA A 51 -4.59 -10.12 6.56
C ALA A 51 -4.01 -9.87 5.16
N TYR A 52 -2.94 -9.08 5.09
CA TYR A 52 -2.19 -8.82 3.87
C TYR A 52 -0.80 -9.45 3.95
N VAL A 53 -0.50 -10.34 3.00
CA VAL A 53 0.79 -11.01 2.88
C VAL A 53 1.58 -10.34 1.76
N THR A 54 2.77 -9.82 2.07
CA THR A 54 3.67 -9.21 1.09
C THR A 54 5.11 -9.15 1.62
N ALA A 55 6.02 -8.58 0.83
CA ALA A 55 7.35 -8.16 1.26
C ALA A 55 7.52 -6.64 1.14
N ALA A 56 8.18 -6.03 2.12
CA ALA A 56 8.46 -4.60 2.14
C ALA A 56 9.84 -4.27 2.71
N PRO A 57 10.57 -3.27 2.19
CA PRO A 57 11.90 -2.93 2.65
C PRO A 57 11.89 -2.32 4.06
N LYS A 58 12.97 -2.53 4.82
CA LYS A 58 13.21 -1.90 6.13
C LYS A 58 13.69 -0.45 5.96
N ASN A 59 12.82 0.41 5.45
CA ASN A 59 13.08 1.84 5.25
C ASN A 59 11.79 2.66 5.49
N PRO A 60 11.89 4.01 5.55
CA PRO A 60 10.75 4.87 5.87
C PRO A 60 9.55 4.70 4.93
N VAL A 61 9.77 4.41 3.65
CA VAL A 61 8.68 4.20 2.68
C VAL A 61 7.94 2.91 2.99
N GLY A 62 8.68 1.83 3.26
CA GLY A 62 8.10 0.55 3.68
C GLY A 62 7.40 0.64 5.04
N ASP A 63 7.88 1.47 5.97
CA ASP A 63 7.23 1.70 7.26
C ASP A 63 5.92 2.50 7.09
N ALA A 64 5.92 3.52 6.22
CA ALA A 64 4.73 4.30 5.89
C ALA A 64 3.64 3.42 5.25
N MET A 65 4.01 2.52 4.33
CA MET A 65 3.08 1.57 3.71
C MET A 65 2.41 0.65 4.75
N ILE A 66 3.20 0.08 5.67
CA ILE A 66 2.65 -0.76 6.75
C ILE A 66 1.73 0.04 7.66
N ARG A 67 2.10 1.29 8.01
CA ARG A 67 1.27 2.17 8.83
C ARG A 67 -0.07 2.47 8.18
N GLU A 68 -0.08 2.71 6.87
CA GLU A 68 -1.31 2.97 6.11
C GLU A 68 -2.24 1.75 6.14
N LEU A 69 -1.74 0.56 5.84
CA LEU A 69 -2.53 -0.69 5.94
C LEU A 69 -3.10 -0.89 7.35
N ARG A 70 -2.30 -0.65 8.39
CA ARG A 70 -2.75 -0.75 9.80
C ARG A 70 -3.84 0.26 10.13
N SER A 71 -3.78 1.47 9.57
CA SER A 71 -4.80 2.50 9.81
C SER A 71 -6.19 2.11 9.30
N PHE A 72 -6.24 1.19 8.33
CA PHE A 72 -7.46 0.56 7.84
C PHE A 72 -7.81 -0.76 8.53
N ASN A 73 -7.18 -1.09 9.67
CA ASN A 73 -7.38 -2.35 10.40
C ASN A 73 -6.98 -3.64 9.66
N VAL A 74 -6.09 -3.57 8.67
CA VAL A 74 -5.55 -4.77 8.00
C VAL A 74 -4.47 -5.42 8.87
N ASP A 75 -4.53 -6.75 9.06
CA ASP A 75 -3.49 -7.51 9.76
C ASP A 75 -2.20 -7.57 8.91
N THR A 76 -1.14 -6.98 9.45
CA THR A 76 0.16 -6.80 8.80
C THR A 76 1.25 -7.70 9.37
N ARG A 77 0.91 -8.65 10.26
CA ARG A 77 1.90 -9.56 10.88
C ARG A 77 2.64 -10.45 9.88
N PHE A 78 2.03 -10.68 8.71
CA PHE A 78 2.59 -11.50 7.63
C PHE A 78 3.41 -10.70 6.60
N ILE A 79 3.65 -9.41 6.83
CA ILE A 79 4.50 -8.60 5.97
C ILE A 79 5.97 -8.89 6.28
N ARG A 80 6.64 -9.59 5.35
CA ARG A 80 8.07 -9.88 5.48
C ARG A 80 8.88 -8.61 5.22
N ARG A 81 9.75 -8.25 6.16
CA ARG A 81 10.67 -7.12 5.98
C ARG A 81 11.90 -7.54 5.17
N SER A 82 11.94 -7.24 3.87
CA SER A 82 12.96 -7.71 2.92
C SER A 82 13.14 -6.76 1.74
N GLY A 83 14.27 -6.85 1.04
CA GLY A 83 14.60 -6.02 -0.12
C GLY A 83 15.04 -4.59 0.25
N SER A 84 15.35 -3.79 -0.77
CA SER A 84 15.88 -2.43 -0.63
C SER A 84 14.91 -1.32 -1.04
N ARG A 85 13.88 -1.62 -1.85
CA ARG A 85 12.89 -0.64 -2.35
C ARG A 85 11.49 -1.25 -2.50
N LEU A 86 10.48 -0.39 -2.57
CA LEU A 86 9.16 -0.73 -3.10
C LEU A 86 9.12 -0.43 -4.60
N GLY A 87 8.24 -1.12 -5.32
CA GLY A 87 7.81 -0.70 -6.65
C GLY A 87 7.27 0.73 -6.63
N VAL A 88 7.44 1.45 -7.74
CA VAL A 88 7.00 2.84 -7.88
C VAL A 88 6.35 2.96 -9.25
N TYR A 89 5.21 3.64 -9.33
CA TYR A 89 4.55 3.96 -10.58
C TYR A 89 4.00 5.38 -10.56
N TYR A 90 3.86 5.94 -11.76
CA TYR A 90 3.30 7.26 -11.98
C TYR A 90 1.90 7.14 -12.54
N THR A 91 1.03 8.07 -12.14
CA THR A 91 -0.33 8.22 -12.66
C THR A 91 -0.59 9.67 -13.00
#